data_AF-A0A9Q3HDR3-F1
#
_entry.id   AF-A0A9Q3HDR3-F1
#
_cell.length_a   1.000
_cell.length_b   1.000
_cell.length_c   1.000
_cell.angle_alpha   90.00
_cell.angle_beta   90.00
_cell.angle_gamma   90.00
#
_symmetry.space_group_name_H-M   'P 1'
#
loop_
_entity.id
_entity.type
_entity.pdbx_description
1 polymer ?
#
loop_
_entity_poly.entity_id
_entity_poly.type
_entity_poly.pdbx_seq_one_letter_code
_entity_poly.pdbx_strand_id
1 'polypeptide(L)'
;MVGINIECSENEILLSQSGFANQVVDHFEKKASITILMNKTTLPKWKLETSKNKLINQNWYQSIIGSLIYMPLGTRPDISFAVNYLARYSTSPQEEHWQASRHLLGYIEYSINQTMKYWITGKKLEVWTDADWGGEFQCSTTGFVFKLFGCTVAWASRRQTLVATSTCAAELVAMGMITDLLSFILQILESTKEKIPATLICDNKAAVMILEGSKTRIKSLERPFYSVNDLIRNEWISTTNQLAEVCTKRLGPTKHSCKL
;
A
#
# COMPACT_ATOMS: atom_id res chain seq x y z
N MET A 1 6.77 16.73 0.02
CA MET A 1 7.35 15.52 -0.61
C MET A 1 8.85 15.66 -0.61
N VAL A 2 9.60 14.64 -0.17
CA VAL A 2 11.06 14.72 0.01
C VAL A 2 11.74 13.94 -1.11
N GLY A 3 12.69 14.60 -1.79
CA GLY A 3 13.62 13.96 -2.73
C GLY A 3 12.99 13.28 -3.94
N ILE A 4 11.84 13.76 -4.42
CA ILE A 4 11.23 13.30 -5.67
C ILE A 4 11.86 14.05 -6.85
N ASN A 5 12.38 13.30 -7.80
CA ASN A 5 12.81 13.77 -9.11
C ASN A 5 11.70 13.49 -10.12
N ILE A 6 11.39 14.48 -10.95
CA ILE A 6 10.36 14.41 -11.98
C ILE A 6 11.05 14.63 -13.32
N GLU A 7 10.93 13.65 -14.21
CA GLU A 7 11.37 13.75 -15.59
C GLU A 7 10.13 13.70 -16.49
N CYS A 8 9.94 14.73 -17.29
CA CYS A 8 8.82 14.81 -18.23
C CYS A 8 9.34 14.67 -19.65
N SER A 9 8.85 13.66 -20.36
CA SER A 9 8.98 13.52 -21.80
C SER A 9 7.66 13.90 -22.48
N GLU A 10 7.60 13.88 -23.82
CA GLU A 10 6.39 14.29 -24.56
C GLU A 10 5.12 13.52 -24.19
N ASN A 11 5.24 12.22 -23.86
CA ASN A 11 4.09 11.34 -23.59
C ASN A 11 4.18 10.57 -22.26
N GLU A 12 5.20 10.83 -21.45
CA GLU A 12 5.42 10.12 -20.19
C GLU A 12 5.95 11.05 -19.10
N ILE A 13 5.57 10.77 -17.86
CA ILE A 13 6.13 11.39 -16.67
C ILE A 13 6.75 10.29 -15.83
N LEU A 14 8.02 10.45 -15.47
CA LEU A 14 8.75 9.55 -14.60
C LEU A 14 8.94 10.22 -13.24
N LEU A 15 8.47 9.56 -12.18
CA LEU A 15 8.72 9.96 -10.80
C LEU A 15 9.72 9.00 -10.18
N SER A 16 10.81 9.52 -9.61
CA SER A 16 11.81 8.72 -8.92
C SER A 16 12.24 9.33 -7.60
N GLN A 17 12.69 8.49 -6.67
CA GLN A 17 13.29 8.91 -5.40
C GLN A 17 14.68 8.30 -5.20
N SER A 18 15.39 8.00 -6.30
CA SER A 18 16.71 7.35 -6.26
C SER A 18 17.74 8.13 -5.45
N GLY A 19 17.73 9.46 -5.55
CA GLY A 19 18.61 10.33 -4.74
C GLY A 19 18.35 10.19 -3.24
N PHE A 20 17.08 10.22 -2.82
CA PHE A 20 16.71 10.04 -1.42
C PHE A 20 16.98 8.60 -0.94
N ALA A 21 16.71 7.61 -1.78
CA ALA A 21 17.00 6.21 -1.48
C ALA A 21 18.49 6.00 -1.21
N ASN A 22 19.37 6.53 -2.07
CA ASN A 22 20.82 6.45 -1.89
C ASN A 22 21.25 7.12 -0.58
N GLN A 23 20.73 8.32 -0.29
CA GLN A 23 21.03 9.01 0.97
C GLN A 23 20.66 8.20 2.20
N VAL A 24 19.50 7.53 2.17
CA VAL A 24 19.03 6.70 3.29
C VAL A 24 19.90 5.46 3.46
N VAL A 25 20.21 4.75 2.37
CA VAL A 25 21.08 3.57 2.42
C VAL A 25 22.47 3.96 2.95
N ASP A 26 23.11 4.95 2.34
CA ASP A 26 24.42 5.47 2.73
C ASP A 26 24.48 5.88 4.21
N HIS A 27 23.42 6.56 4.68
CA HIS A 27 23.35 7.00 6.06
C HIS A 27 23.44 5.83 7.04
N PHE A 28 22.70 4.76 6.80
CA PHE A 28 22.66 3.61 7.69
C PHE A 28 23.86 2.67 7.51
N GLU A 29 24.43 2.54 6.32
CA GLU A 29 25.69 1.81 6.14
C GLU A 29 26.84 2.48 6.90
N LYS A 30 27.01 3.80 6.71
CA LYS A 30 28.15 4.54 7.29
C LYS A 30 27.97 4.77 8.79
N LYS A 31 26.81 5.24 9.23
CA LYS A 31 26.60 5.72 10.60
C LYS A 31 26.25 4.59 11.58
N ALA A 32 25.55 3.56 11.12
CA ALA A 32 25.22 2.41 11.96
C ALA A 32 26.12 1.19 11.69
N SER A 33 27.09 1.31 10.76
CA SER A 33 28.01 0.23 10.38
C SER A 33 27.28 -1.07 10.04
N ILE A 34 26.12 -0.92 9.39
CA ILE A 34 25.26 -2.03 9.00
C ILE A 34 25.72 -2.52 7.64
N THR A 35 26.05 -3.81 7.53
CA THR A 35 26.18 -4.45 6.21
C THR A 35 24.79 -4.62 5.59
N ILE A 36 24.52 -3.96 4.48
CA ILE A 36 23.29 -4.11 3.71
C ILE A 36 23.55 -5.15 2.61
N LEU A 37 22.70 -6.17 2.55
CA LEU A 37 22.74 -7.19 1.51
C LEU A 37 21.54 -6.96 0.59
N MET A 38 21.78 -6.88 -0.72
CA MET A 38 20.72 -6.67 -1.70
C MET A 38 19.68 -7.80 -1.66
N ASN A 39 18.40 -7.43 -1.58
CA ASN A 39 17.29 -8.38 -1.47
C ASN A 39 16.25 -8.13 -2.58
N LYS A 40 15.64 -9.21 -3.09
CA LYS A 40 14.58 -9.11 -4.13
C LYS A 40 13.16 -9.03 -3.57
N THR A 41 13.02 -8.97 -2.25
CA THR A 41 11.73 -8.96 -1.55
C THR A 41 11.77 -7.94 -0.44
N THR A 42 10.64 -7.29 -0.16
CA THR A 42 10.56 -6.21 0.83
C THR A 42 10.64 -6.70 2.27
N LEU A 43 10.26 -7.95 2.52
CA LEU A 43 10.27 -8.58 3.85
C LEU A 43 10.86 -9.98 3.77
N PRO A 44 11.46 -10.47 4.87
CA PRO A 44 11.93 -11.83 4.96
C PRO A 44 10.78 -12.85 5.00
N LYS A 45 11.11 -14.12 4.71
CA LYS A 45 10.14 -15.23 4.64
C LYS A 45 9.64 -15.69 6.00
N TRP A 46 10.41 -15.50 7.07
CA TRP A 46 10.00 -15.89 8.42
C TRP A 46 8.98 -14.92 9.00
N LYS A 47 8.10 -15.42 9.88
CA LYS A 47 7.18 -14.56 10.64
C LYS A 47 7.98 -13.75 11.65
N LEU A 48 7.58 -12.50 11.88
CA LEU A 48 8.19 -11.69 12.92
C LEU A 48 7.37 -11.92 14.17
N GLU A 49 8.01 -12.42 15.21
CA GLU A 49 7.32 -12.69 16.47
C GLU A 49 7.86 -11.76 17.55
N THR A 50 6.96 -11.34 18.45
CA THR A 50 7.37 -10.70 19.71
C THR A 50 7.83 -11.79 20.68
N SER A 51 8.88 -12.51 20.33
CA SER A 51 9.51 -13.51 21.21
C SER A 51 10.32 -12.80 22.30
N LYS A 52 10.81 -13.46 23.35
CA LYS A 52 11.65 -12.81 24.38
C LYS A 52 13.09 -12.57 23.88
N ASN A 53 13.23 -12.16 22.63
CA ASN A 53 14.52 -11.89 22.01
C ASN A 53 15.14 -10.61 22.55
N LYS A 54 16.46 -10.46 22.32
CA LYS A 54 17.24 -9.30 22.74
C LYS A 54 16.61 -8.02 22.17
N LEU A 55 16.30 -7.09 23.07
CA LEU A 55 15.87 -5.74 22.69
C LEU A 55 17.02 -5.03 21.99
N ILE A 56 16.69 -4.35 20.90
CA ILE A 56 17.63 -3.51 20.16
C ILE A 56 17.37 -2.04 20.48
N ASN A 57 18.31 -1.18 20.07
CA ASN A 57 18.18 0.26 20.27
C ASN A 57 16.98 0.80 19.48
N GLN A 58 15.97 1.23 20.23
CA GLN A 58 14.72 1.77 19.70
C GLN A 58 14.93 2.97 18.77
N ASN A 59 15.87 3.86 19.08
CA ASN A 59 16.10 5.08 18.31
C ASN A 59 16.62 4.75 16.90
N TRP A 60 17.52 3.77 16.78
CA TRP A 60 18.04 3.35 15.49
C TRP A 60 16.95 2.71 14.63
N TYR A 61 16.12 1.85 15.21
CA TYR A 61 15.00 1.24 14.52
C TYR A 61 14.00 2.28 14.03
N GLN A 62 13.57 3.19 14.91
CA GLN A 62 12.65 4.27 14.58
C GLN A 62 13.23 5.21 13.53
N SER A 63 14.55 5.48 13.57
CA SER A 63 15.22 6.27 12.55
C SER A 63 15.14 5.61 11.18
N ILE A 64 15.39 4.30 11.07
CA ILE A 64 15.27 3.57 9.79
C ILE A 64 13.83 3.68 9.28
N ILE A 65 12.85 3.24 10.08
CA ILE A 65 11.44 3.23 9.66
C ILE A 65 10.94 4.65 9.33
N GLY A 66 11.34 5.63 10.14
CA GLY A 66 11.01 7.04 9.93
C GLY A 66 11.60 7.60 8.63
N SER A 67 12.84 7.25 8.27
CA SER A 67 13.40 7.62 6.96
C SER A 67 12.65 6.93 5.81
N LEU A 68 12.29 5.66 5.98
CA LEU A 68 11.63 4.87 4.95
C LEU A 68 10.18 5.27 4.69
N ILE A 69 9.48 5.89 5.64
CA ILE A 69 8.07 6.28 5.47
C ILE A 69 7.86 7.34 4.38
N TYR A 70 8.90 8.09 4.01
CA TYR A 70 8.80 9.14 2.99
C TYR A 70 8.82 8.62 1.55
N MET A 71 9.37 7.43 1.31
CA MET A 71 9.40 6.81 -0.01
C MET A 71 8.01 6.34 -0.49
N PRO A 72 7.20 5.59 0.30
CA PRO A 72 5.86 5.21 -0.10
C PRO A 72 4.90 6.39 -0.18
N LEU A 73 5.21 7.54 0.41
CA LEU A 73 4.39 8.76 0.22
C LEU A 73 4.64 9.45 -1.13
N GLY A 74 5.72 9.09 -1.83
CA GLY A 74 6.14 9.71 -3.08
C GLY A 74 6.04 8.77 -4.28
N THR A 75 6.94 7.79 -4.35
CA THR A 75 7.15 6.99 -5.58
C THR A 75 7.28 5.49 -5.36
N ARG A 76 7.17 5.02 -4.10
CA ARG A 76 7.42 3.61 -3.75
C ARG A 76 6.21 2.91 -3.12
N PRO A 77 5.08 2.77 -3.85
CA PRO A 77 3.93 2.02 -3.36
C PRO A 77 4.28 0.58 -2.95
N ASP A 78 5.28 0.01 -3.59
CA ASP A 78 5.76 -1.37 -3.43
C ASP A 78 6.28 -1.68 -2.01
N ILE A 79 6.78 -0.70 -1.27
CA ILE A 79 7.25 -0.89 0.12
C ILE A 79 6.22 -0.46 1.17
N SER A 80 5.05 0.04 0.76
CA SER A 80 4.04 0.60 1.67
C SER A 80 3.61 -0.38 2.76
N PHE A 81 3.38 -1.64 2.37
CA PHE A 81 3.05 -2.70 3.31
C PHE A 81 4.20 -2.97 4.28
N ALA A 82 5.42 -3.17 3.77
CA ALA A 82 6.58 -3.52 4.58
C ALA A 82 6.91 -2.44 5.63
N VAL A 83 6.89 -1.17 5.23
CA VAL A 83 7.12 -0.04 6.15
C VAL A 83 6.03 0.02 7.22
N ASN A 84 4.74 -0.06 6.83
CA ASN A 84 3.63 -0.02 7.78
C ASN A 84 3.67 -1.20 8.76
N TYR A 85 4.03 -2.38 8.25
CA TYR A 85 4.12 -3.61 9.01
C TYR A 85 5.26 -3.56 10.04
N LEU A 86 6.46 -3.14 9.64
CA LEU A 86 7.60 -2.95 10.55
C LEU A 86 7.37 -1.82 11.56
N ALA A 87 6.66 -0.76 11.19
CA ALA A 87 6.35 0.34 12.11
C ALA A 87 5.58 -0.10 13.36
N ARG A 88 4.87 -1.24 13.31
CA ARG A 88 4.12 -1.82 14.46
C ARG A 88 5.04 -2.17 15.63
N TYR A 89 6.30 -2.49 15.36
CA TYR A 89 7.29 -2.91 16.34
C TYR A 89 8.16 -1.76 16.87
N SER A 90 7.83 -0.51 16.53
CA SER A 90 8.65 0.67 16.84
C SER A 90 8.78 0.99 18.34
N THR A 91 7.88 0.48 19.19
CA THR A 91 7.90 0.71 20.64
C THR A 91 8.83 -0.25 21.37
N SER A 92 8.96 -1.48 20.89
CA SER A 92 9.80 -2.51 21.50
C SER A 92 10.40 -3.40 20.40
N PRO A 93 11.33 -2.86 19.59
CA PRO A 93 11.93 -3.62 18.51
C PRO A 93 12.90 -4.67 19.07
N GLN A 94 12.97 -5.80 18.38
CA GLN A 94 13.77 -6.96 18.75
C GLN A 94 14.70 -7.31 17.60
N GLU A 95 15.64 -8.22 17.84
CA GLU A 95 16.62 -8.62 16.84
C GLU A 95 15.99 -9.09 15.51
N GLU A 96 14.87 -9.83 15.55
CA GLU A 96 14.16 -10.23 14.33
C GLU A 96 13.60 -9.03 13.54
N HIS A 97 13.07 -8.03 14.25
CA HIS A 97 12.57 -6.79 13.66
C HIS A 97 13.72 -5.98 13.03
N TRP A 98 14.88 -5.95 13.70
CA TRP A 98 16.10 -5.33 13.18
C TRP A 98 16.57 -5.98 11.89
N GLN A 99 16.61 -7.30 11.86
CA GLN A 99 17.01 -8.04 10.66
C GLN A 99 16.04 -7.78 9.51
N ALA A 100 14.74 -7.68 9.80
CA ALA A 100 13.73 -7.36 8.80
C ALA A 100 13.83 -5.91 8.28
N SER A 101 14.17 -4.93 9.12
CA SER A 101 14.39 -3.54 8.66
C SER A 101 15.64 -3.43 7.78
N ARG A 102 16.71 -4.16 8.11
CA ARG A 102 17.90 -4.30 7.27
C ARG A 102 17.59 -5.00 5.94
N HIS A 103 16.72 -6.02 5.98
CA HIS A 103 16.26 -6.70 4.77
C HIS A 103 15.56 -5.73 3.82
N LEU A 104 14.69 -4.88 4.36
CA LEU A 104 13.99 -3.83 3.60
C LEU A 104 14.95 -2.79 3.02
N LEU A 105 15.96 -2.35 3.79
CA LEU A 105 17.02 -1.48 3.26
C LEU A 105 17.77 -2.15 2.09
N GLY A 106 18.06 -3.45 2.20
CA GLY A 106 18.64 -4.23 1.12
C GLY A 106 17.77 -4.34 -0.13
N TYR A 107 16.44 -4.34 0.04
CA TYR A 107 15.53 -4.28 -1.09
C TYR A 107 15.54 -2.91 -1.77
N ILE A 108 15.61 -1.83 -0.98
CA ILE A 108 15.70 -0.46 -1.52
C ILE A 108 16.99 -0.27 -2.31
N GLU A 109 18.10 -0.80 -1.81
CA GLU A 109 19.39 -0.80 -2.50
C GLU A 109 19.33 -1.61 -3.81
N TYR A 110 18.73 -2.81 -3.78
CA TYR A 110 18.50 -3.60 -4.99
C TYR A 110 17.65 -2.86 -6.03
N SER A 111 16.66 -2.09 -5.59
CA SER A 111 15.69 -1.40 -6.44
C SER A 111 15.90 0.12 -6.46
N ILE A 112 17.14 0.60 -6.34
CA ILE A 112 17.46 2.01 -6.11
C ILE A 112 16.95 2.92 -7.24
N ASN A 113 16.97 2.40 -8.46
CA ASN A 113 16.57 3.10 -9.69
C ASN A 113 15.10 2.86 -10.07
N GLN A 114 14.29 2.32 -9.16
CA GLN A 114 12.87 2.11 -9.41
C GLN A 114 12.15 3.45 -9.59
N THR A 115 11.36 3.54 -10.65
CA THR A 115 10.59 4.74 -11.00
C THR A 115 9.13 4.39 -11.23
N MET A 116 8.24 5.31 -10.88
CA MET A 116 6.85 5.25 -11.32
C MET A 116 6.74 5.95 -12.66
N LYS A 117 6.25 5.23 -13.67
CA LYS A 117 6.00 5.84 -14.97
C LYS A 117 4.51 6.08 -15.15
N TYR A 118 4.20 7.26 -15.65
CA TYR A 118 2.84 7.71 -15.93
C TYR A 118 2.72 7.86 -17.44
N TRP A 119 1.92 7.00 -18.05
CA TRP A 119 1.54 7.08 -19.45
C TRP A 119 0.06 6.75 -19.57
N ILE A 120 -0.68 7.56 -20.33
CA ILE A 120 -2.13 7.45 -20.42
C ILE A 120 -2.48 6.20 -21.25
N THR A 121 -3.17 5.24 -20.65
CA THR A 121 -3.62 4.01 -21.34
C THR A 121 -5.14 3.88 -21.43
N GLY A 122 -5.88 4.94 -21.13
CA GLY A 122 -7.34 4.94 -21.21
C GLY A 122 -7.96 6.10 -20.45
N LYS A 123 -9.29 6.12 -20.41
CA LYS A 123 -10.08 7.18 -19.77
C LYS A 123 -11.02 6.59 -18.73
N LYS A 124 -10.46 6.08 -17.62
CA LYS A 124 -11.22 5.52 -16.49
C LYS A 124 -10.48 5.72 -15.17
N LEU A 125 -11.24 5.67 -14.08
CA LEU A 125 -10.75 5.55 -12.72
C LEU A 125 -10.98 4.11 -12.25
N GLU A 126 -9.92 3.42 -11.85
CA GLU A 126 -9.96 2.07 -11.28
C GLU A 126 -9.50 2.13 -9.83
N VAL A 127 -10.31 1.58 -8.94
CA VAL A 127 -10.04 1.58 -7.51
C VAL A 127 -9.93 0.14 -7.05
N TRP A 128 -8.71 -0.30 -6.77
CA TRP A 128 -8.41 -1.64 -6.32
C TRP A 128 -8.39 -1.66 -4.80
N THR A 129 -9.15 -2.57 -4.19
CA THR A 129 -9.18 -2.75 -2.74
C THR A 129 -8.96 -4.19 -2.36
N ASP A 130 -8.16 -4.43 -1.32
CA ASP A 130 -7.92 -5.75 -0.73
C ASP A 130 -7.84 -5.59 0.80
N ALA A 131 -8.25 -6.63 1.52
CA ALA A 131 -8.06 -6.72 2.96
C ALA A 131 -7.45 -8.07 3.34
N ASP A 132 -6.27 -8.04 3.97
CA ASP A 132 -5.70 -9.26 4.57
C ASP A 132 -6.33 -9.50 5.95
N TRP A 133 -7.30 -10.41 6.00
CA TRP A 133 -8.07 -10.72 7.21
C TRP A 133 -7.26 -11.52 8.23
N GLY A 134 -7.42 -11.19 9.51
CA GLY A 134 -6.78 -11.95 10.59
C GLY A 134 -5.26 -11.83 10.58
N GLY A 135 -4.73 -10.73 10.04
CA GLY A 135 -3.31 -10.40 10.06
C GLY A 135 -2.72 -10.44 11.48
N GLU A 136 -1.40 -10.34 11.58
CA GLU A 136 -0.71 -10.41 12.88
C GLU A 136 -1.30 -9.40 13.88
N PHE A 137 -1.49 -9.86 15.12
CA PHE A 137 -2.26 -9.19 16.19
C PHE A 137 -3.79 -9.19 16.03
N GLN A 138 -4.35 -10.08 15.20
CA GLN A 138 -5.81 -10.23 14.97
C GLN A 138 -6.48 -9.01 14.31
N CYS A 139 -5.70 -8.07 13.80
CA CYS A 139 -6.20 -6.91 13.07
C CYS A 139 -5.90 -7.06 11.58
N SER A 140 -6.92 -6.90 10.75
CA SER A 140 -6.77 -6.94 9.30
C SER A 140 -5.95 -5.76 8.76
N THR A 141 -5.36 -5.90 7.58
CA THR A 141 -4.68 -4.80 6.89
C THR A 141 -5.44 -4.46 5.60
N THR A 142 -5.94 -3.23 5.51
CA THR A 142 -6.53 -2.65 4.31
C THR A 142 -5.43 -2.16 3.38
N GLY A 143 -5.53 -2.52 2.10
CA GLY A 143 -4.71 -1.97 1.04
C GLY A 143 -5.58 -1.46 -0.09
N PHE A 144 -5.16 -0.36 -0.70
CA PHE A 144 -5.82 0.14 -1.90
C PHE A 144 -4.83 0.73 -2.89
N VAL A 145 -5.21 0.72 -4.17
CA VAL A 145 -4.50 1.36 -5.28
C VAL A 145 -5.52 2.01 -6.20
N PHE A 146 -5.37 3.30 -6.44
CA PHE A 146 -6.18 4.08 -7.37
C PHE A 146 -5.37 4.27 -8.64
N LYS A 147 -5.92 3.84 -9.77
CA LYS A 147 -5.39 4.10 -11.10
C LYS A 147 -6.31 5.06 -11.84
N LEU A 148 -5.79 6.23 -12.20
CA LEU A 148 -6.45 7.16 -13.09
C LEU A 148 -5.75 7.12 -14.44
N PHE A 149 -6.50 6.82 -15.49
CA PHE A 149 -5.98 6.75 -16.86
C PHE A 149 -4.84 5.73 -17.06
N GLY A 150 -4.85 4.66 -16.26
CA GLY A 150 -3.80 3.64 -16.25
C GLY A 150 -2.66 3.91 -15.26
N CYS A 151 -2.56 5.15 -14.75
CA CYS A 151 -1.49 5.59 -13.87
C CYS A 151 -1.89 5.48 -12.40
N THR A 152 -1.01 4.94 -11.56
CA THR A 152 -1.24 4.87 -10.11
C THR A 152 -1.15 6.27 -9.48
N VAL A 153 -2.25 6.79 -8.96
CA VAL A 153 -2.33 8.16 -8.41
C VAL A 153 -2.49 8.21 -6.89
N ALA A 154 -2.99 7.15 -6.27
CA ALA A 154 -3.07 7.05 -4.82
C ALA A 154 -2.98 5.59 -4.37
N TRP A 155 -2.41 5.37 -3.19
CA TRP A 155 -2.31 4.05 -2.58
C TRP A 155 -2.14 4.19 -1.07
N ALA A 156 -2.43 3.12 -0.34
CA ALA A 156 -2.03 3.01 1.05
C ALA A 156 -2.06 1.55 1.51
N SER A 157 -1.27 1.29 2.56
CA SER A 157 -1.39 0.11 3.43
C SER A 157 -1.75 0.62 4.83
N ARG A 158 -2.90 0.22 5.37
CA ARG A 158 -3.39 0.66 6.68
C ARG A 158 -3.92 -0.50 7.50
N ARG A 159 -3.49 -0.61 8.75
CA ARG A 159 -4.08 -1.53 9.71
C ARG A 159 -5.50 -1.08 10.06
N GLN A 160 -6.46 -2.00 10.03
CA GLN A 160 -7.81 -1.74 10.49
C GLN A 160 -7.82 -1.60 12.01
N THR A 161 -8.55 -0.61 12.52
CA THR A 161 -8.77 -0.42 13.96
C THR A 161 -9.82 -1.40 14.50
N LEU A 162 -10.78 -1.78 13.66
CA LEU A 162 -11.82 -2.74 13.96
C LEU A 162 -11.31 -4.17 13.71
N VAL A 163 -11.59 -5.08 14.65
CA VAL A 163 -11.36 -6.51 14.45
C VAL A 163 -12.52 -7.05 13.62
N ALA A 164 -12.24 -7.35 12.35
CA ALA A 164 -13.24 -7.89 11.44
C ALA A 164 -13.56 -9.36 11.79
N THR A 165 -14.84 -9.69 11.86
CA THR A 165 -15.32 -11.05 12.19
C THR A 165 -15.29 -12.02 11.02
N SER A 166 -15.06 -11.53 9.80
CA SER A 166 -14.93 -12.35 8.58
C SER A 166 -14.10 -11.63 7.51
N THR A 167 -13.65 -12.37 6.50
CA THR A 167 -12.99 -11.81 5.31
C THR A 167 -13.88 -10.80 4.60
N CYS A 168 -15.18 -11.10 4.44
CA CYS A 168 -16.15 -10.17 3.85
C CYS A 168 -16.27 -8.87 4.66
N ALA A 169 -16.28 -8.96 6.00
CA ALA A 169 -16.34 -7.77 6.85
C ALA A 169 -15.06 -6.92 6.73
N ALA A 170 -13.88 -7.56 6.62
CA ALA A 170 -12.62 -6.87 6.43
C ALA A 170 -12.59 -6.10 5.09
N GLU A 171 -13.10 -6.70 4.02
CA GLU A 171 -13.23 -6.06 2.70
C GLU A 171 -14.19 -4.87 2.74
N LEU A 172 -15.34 -5.01 3.40
CA LEU A 172 -16.29 -3.89 3.56
C LEU A 172 -15.67 -2.73 4.34
N VAL A 173 -14.87 -3.01 5.38
CA VAL A 173 -14.10 -1.96 6.09
C VAL A 173 -13.07 -1.32 5.17
N ALA A 174 -12.35 -2.10 4.35
CA ALA A 174 -11.39 -1.58 3.38
C ALA A 174 -12.05 -0.63 2.38
N MET A 175 -13.21 -1.00 1.84
CA MET A 175 -13.98 -0.16 0.94
C MET A 175 -14.55 1.08 1.65
N GLY A 176 -14.95 0.97 2.92
CA GLY A 176 -15.33 2.12 3.74
C GLY A 176 -14.19 3.13 3.91
N MET A 177 -12.95 2.67 4.12
CA MET A 177 -11.78 3.52 4.36
C MET A 177 -11.35 4.37 3.15
N ILE A 178 -11.74 3.99 1.93
CA ILE A 178 -11.39 4.72 0.71
C ILE A 178 -12.45 5.75 0.30
N THR A 179 -13.61 5.74 0.95
CA THR A 179 -14.78 6.58 0.60
C THR A 179 -14.43 8.05 0.47
N ASP A 180 -13.73 8.61 1.46
CA ASP A 180 -13.41 10.05 1.49
C ASP A 180 -12.48 10.44 0.33
N LEU A 181 -11.45 9.61 0.10
CA LEU A 181 -10.50 9.82 -0.99
C LEU A 181 -11.17 9.67 -2.35
N LEU A 182 -12.04 8.66 -2.50
CA LEU A 182 -12.80 8.43 -3.71
C LEU A 182 -13.78 9.58 -3.99
N SER A 183 -14.50 10.05 -2.96
CA SER A 183 -15.39 11.22 -3.06
C SER A 183 -14.62 12.44 -3.57
N PHE A 184 -13.45 12.70 -2.98
CA PHE A 184 -12.61 13.82 -3.34
C PHE A 184 -12.13 13.73 -4.80
N ILE A 185 -11.68 12.56 -5.23
CA ILE A 185 -11.26 12.34 -6.62
C ILE A 185 -12.44 12.50 -7.58
N LEU A 186 -13.61 11.93 -7.29
CA LEU A 186 -14.80 12.06 -8.14
C LEU A 186 -15.23 13.52 -8.29
N GLN A 187 -15.18 14.33 -7.23
CA GLN A 187 -15.48 15.77 -7.29
C GLN A 187 -14.49 16.52 -8.19
N ILE A 188 -13.19 16.19 -8.11
CA ILE A 188 -12.18 16.75 -9.02
C ILE A 188 -12.49 16.37 -10.46
N LEU A 189 -12.81 15.09 -10.72
CA LEU A 189 -13.13 14.62 -12.06
C LEU A 189 -14.40 15.29 -12.61
N GLU A 190 -15.43 15.49 -11.79
CA GLU A 190 -16.65 16.20 -12.18
C GLU A 190 -16.37 17.63 -12.62
N SER A 191 -15.41 18.32 -11.97
CA SER A 191 -15.01 19.69 -12.35
C SER A 191 -14.43 19.78 -13.77
N THR A 192 -13.90 18.67 -14.32
CA THR A 192 -13.36 18.62 -15.69
C THR A 192 -14.45 18.62 -16.77
N LYS A 193 -15.73 18.43 -16.38
CA LYS A 193 -16.90 18.25 -17.26
C LYS A 193 -16.80 17.04 -18.20
N GLU A 194 -15.80 16.18 -18.03
CA GLU A 194 -15.66 14.94 -18.76
C GLU A 194 -16.30 13.79 -17.99
N LYS A 195 -17.01 12.91 -18.70
CA LYS A 195 -17.52 11.67 -18.10
C LYS A 195 -16.38 10.66 -18.04
N ILE A 196 -15.86 10.43 -16.84
CA ILE A 196 -14.82 9.43 -16.57
C ILE A 196 -15.47 8.30 -15.77
N PRO A 197 -15.62 7.09 -16.34
CA PRO A 197 -16.16 5.95 -15.62
C PRO A 197 -15.25 5.56 -14.46
N ALA A 198 -15.86 5.30 -13.30
CA ALA A 198 -15.18 4.84 -12.11
C ALA A 198 -15.61 3.41 -11.75
N THR A 199 -14.65 2.55 -11.43
CA THR A 199 -14.89 1.15 -11.08
C THR A 199 -14.14 0.79 -9.82
N LEU A 200 -14.84 0.22 -8.84
CA LEU A 200 -14.27 -0.39 -7.66
C LEU A 200 -14.11 -1.89 -7.87
N ILE A 201 -12.91 -2.39 -7.62
CA ILE A 201 -12.48 -3.75 -7.92
C ILE A 201 -12.08 -4.44 -6.61
N CYS A 202 -12.79 -5.51 -6.27
CA CYS A 202 -12.57 -6.32 -5.08
C CYS A 202 -12.55 -7.80 -5.46
N ASP A 203 -11.76 -8.63 -4.78
CA ASP A 203 -11.67 -10.06 -5.05
C ASP A 203 -12.61 -10.92 -4.19
N ASN A 204 -13.43 -10.27 -3.34
CA ASN A 204 -14.44 -10.92 -2.52
C ASN A 204 -15.85 -10.79 -3.12
N LYS A 205 -16.36 -11.90 -3.67
CA LYS A 205 -17.70 -11.96 -4.29
C LYS A 205 -18.82 -11.55 -3.33
N ALA A 206 -18.74 -11.97 -2.06
CA ALA A 206 -19.77 -11.67 -1.09
C ALA A 206 -19.83 -10.17 -0.79
N ALA A 207 -18.66 -9.53 -0.69
CA ALA A 207 -18.57 -8.08 -0.50
C ALA A 207 -19.18 -7.33 -1.70
N VAL A 208 -18.82 -7.71 -2.94
CA VAL A 208 -19.38 -7.10 -4.16
C VAL A 208 -20.91 -7.29 -4.24
N MET A 209 -21.42 -8.49 -3.98
CA MET A 209 -22.86 -8.76 -3.97
C MET A 209 -23.63 -7.93 -2.94
N ILE A 210 -23.02 -7.68 -1.78
CA ILE A 210 -23.62 -6.82 -0.74
C ILE A 210 -23.76 -5.38 -1.26
N LEU A 211 -22.77 -4.89 -1.99
CA LEU A 211 -22.78 -3.54 -2.58
C LEU A 211 -23.77 -3.38 -3.72
N GLU A 212 -23.98 -4.42 -4.52
CA GLU A 212 -24.92 -4.39 -5.65
C GLU A 212 -26.37 -4.69 -5.24
N GLY A 213 -26.58 -5.55 -4.24
CA GLY A 213 -27.88 -6.20 -4.00
C GLY A 213 -28.59 -5.87 -2.69
N SER A 214 -27.95 -5.23 -1.70
CA SER A 214 -28.56 -5.12 -0.37
C SER A 214 -29.51 -3.92 -0.23
N LYS A 215 -30.82 -4.20 -0.10
CA LYS A 215 -31.80 -3.24 0.45
C LYS A 215 -31.51 -2.91 1.92
N THR A 216 -30.79 -3.80 2.63
CA THR A 216 -30.41 -3.66 4.03
C THR A 216 -29.02 -3.05 4.15
N ARG A 217 -28.97 -1.74 4.43
CA ARG A 217 -27.74 -1.05 4.79
C ARG A 217 -27.11 -1.72 6.02
N ILE A 218 -25.89 -2.20 5.87
CA ILE A 218 -25.05 -2.65 6.98
C ILE A 218 -24.75 -1.44 7.86
N LYS A 219 -25.13 -1.54 9.14
CA LYS A 219 -24.99 -0.46 10.14
C LYS A 219 -23.55 0.01 10.34
N SER A 220 -22.57 -0.88 10.12
CA SER A 220 -21.14 -0.56 10.28
C SER A 220 -20.56 0.23 9.11
N LEU A 221 -21.31 0.42 8.02
CA LEU A 221 -20.91 1.26 6.90
C LEU A 221 -21.63 2.60 7.01
N GLU A 222 -20.86 3.67 6.91
CA GLU A 222 -21.40 5.02 7.05
C GLU A 222 -22.22 5.46 5.83
N ARG A 223 -23.06 6.50 6.00
CA ARG A 223 -23.87 7.03 4.89
C ARG A 223 -23.05 7.49 3.68
N PRO A 224 -21.89 8.17 3.84
CA PRO A 224 -21.07 8.58 2.71
C PRO A 224 -20.64 7.40 1.83
N PHE A 225 -20.40 6.23 2.44
CA PHE A 225 -20.01 5.03 1.71
C PHE A 225 -21.06 4.64 0.66
N TYR A 226 -22.34 4.56 1.06
CA TYR A 226 -23.41 4.21 0.13
C TYR A 226 -23.59 5.26 -0.96
N SER A 227 -23.50 6.55 -0.62
CA SER A 227 -23.61 7.63 -1.62
C SER A 227 -22.52 7.56 -2.69
N VAL A 228 -21.29 7.21 -2.32
CA VAL A 228 -20.17 7.07 -3.26
C VAL A 228 -20.29 5.77 -4.05
N ASN A 229 -20.71 4.69 -3.39
CA ASN A 229 -20.91 3.40 -4.03
C ASN A 229 -21.97 3.46 -5.14
N ASP A 230 -23.02 4.27 -4.98
CA ASP A 230 -24.05 4.47 -6.00
C ASP A 230 -23.53 5.20 -7.26
N LEU A 231 -22.37 5.86 -7.18
CA LEU A 231 -21.74 6.60 -8.29
C LEU A 231 -20.73 5.78 -9.10
N ILE A 232 -20.41 4.56 -8.64
CA ILE A 232 -19.35 3.74 -9.22
C ILE A 232 -19.87 2.34 -9.56
N ARG A 233 -19.20 1.69 -10.51
CA ARG A 233 -19.44 0.28 -10.79
C ARG A 233 -18.63 -0.58 -9.84
N ASN A 234 -19.21 -1.65 -9.31
CA ASN A 234 -18.49 -2.67 -8.56
C ASN A 234 -18.16 -3.85 -9.48
N GLU A 235 -16.94 -4.35 -9.41
CA GLU A 235 -16.49 -5.50 -10.21
C GLU A 235 -15.73 -6.49 -9.34
N TRP A 236 -16.05 -7.78 -9.51
CA TRP A 236 -15.29 -8.86 -8.92
C TRP A 236 -14.13 -9.27 -9.83
N ILE A 237 -12.95 -9.50 -9.25
CA ILE A 237 -11.80 -10.08 -9.95
C ILE A 237 -11.23 -11.29 -9.20
N SER A 238 -10.53 -12.17 -9.92
CA SER A 238 -9.74 -13.23 -9.29
C SER A 238 -8.61 -12.63 -8.43
N THR A 239 -8.39 -13.20 -7.24
CA THR A 239 -7.29 -12.87 -6.32
C THR A 239 -5.91 -12.87 -6.99
N THR A 240 -5.70 -13.69 -8.04
CA THR A 240 -4.42 -13.71 -8.77
C THR A 240 -4.06 -12.38 -9.42
N ASN A 241 -5.07 -11.61 -9.82
CA ASN A 241 -4.92 -10.36 -10.57
C ASN A 241 -5.15 -9.12 -9.69
N GLN A 242 -5.33 -9.30 -8.38
CA GLN A 242 -5.60 -8.21 -7.44
C GLN A 242 -4.35 -7.35 -7.22
N LEU A 243 -4.35 -6.12 -7.73
CA LEU A 243 -3.22 -5.20 -7.59
C LEU A 243 -3.01 -4.74 -6.15
N ALA A 244 -4.10 -4.58 -5.38
CA ALA A 244 -4.01 -4.09 -4.00
C ALA A 244 -3.34 -5.08 -3.03
N GLU A 245 -3.11 -6.34 -3.42
CA GLU A 245 -2.36 -7.32 -2.59
C GLU A 245 -0.96 -6.83 -2.22
N VAL A 246 -0.33 -6.00 -3.05
CA VAL A 246 0.99 -5.41 -2.75
C VAL A 246 0.97 -4.52 -1.52
N CYS A 247 -0.19 -3.99 -1.18
CA CYS A 247 -0.41 -3.13 -0.02
C CYS A 247 -0.93 -3.88 1.22
N THR A 248 -1.20 -5.19 1.13
CA THR A 248 -1.79 -5.95 2.24
C THR A 248 -1.00 -7.18 2.64
N LYS A 249 -0.19 -7.74 1.75
CA LYS A 249 0.44 -9.05 1.92
C LYS A 249 1.95 -9.00 1.68
N ARG A 250 2.65 -9.96 2.28
CA ARG A 250 4.05 -10.28 1.96
C ARG A 250 4.09 -11.00 0.61
N LEU A 251 4.48 -10.28 -0.44
CA LEU A 251 4.56 -10.87 -1.78
C LEU A 251 5.94 -11.48 -2.06
N GLY A 252 5.96 -12.59 -2.79
CA GLY A 252 7.18 -13.13 -3.39
C GLY A 252 7.72 -12.25 -4.52
N PRO A 253 8.96 -12.47 -4.96
CA PRO A 253 9.67 -11.56 -5.87
C PRO A 253 8.94 -11.36 -7.21
N THR A 254 8.35 -12.42 -7.78
CA THR A 254 7.63 -12.37 -9.05
C THR A 254 6.32 -11.58 -8.98
N LYS A 255 5.54 -11.74 -7.90
CA LYS A 255 4.29 -10.99 -7.71
C LYS A 255 4.55 -9.53 -7.33
N HIS A 256 5.68 -9.26 -6.69
CA HIS A 256 6.04 -7.92 -6.23
C HIS A 256 6.49 -7.02 -7.38
N SER A 257 7.29 -7.52 -8.32
CA SER A 257 7.77 -6.75 -9.48
C SER A 257 6.73 -6.47 -10.56
N CYS A 258 5.63 -7.23 -10.61
CA CYS A 258 4.66 -7.17 -11.71
C CYS A 258 3.44 -6.27 -11.45
N LYS A 259 3.26 -5.72 -10.24
CA LYS A 259 1.96 -5.15 -9.82
C LYS A 259 1.89 -3.62 -9.76
N LEU A 260 2.99 -2.89 -9.91
CA LEU A 260 3.02 -1.42 -9.76
C LEU A 260 3.81 -0.74 -10.86
#